data_AF-A0A7W1UEY3-F1
#
_entry.id   AF-A0A7W1UEY3-F1
#
_cell.length_a   1.000
_cell.length_b   1.000
_cell.length_c   1.000
_cell.angle_alpha   90.00
_cell.angle_beta   90.00
_cell.angle_gamma   90.00
#
_symmetry.space_group_name_H-M   'P 1'
#
loop_
_entity.id
_entity.type
_entity.pdbx_description
1 polymer ?
#
loop_
_entity_poly.entity_id
_entity_poly.type
_entity_poly.pdbx_seq_one_letter_code
_entity_poly.pdbx_strand_id
1 'polypeptide(L)'
;MTNNFKRFLLGGFLFVVTLTILEFGVRLWGYSGHRISDPIYMPFELTGDIPYVHKPNLVNARAQGLSIINTDSQGLRSKVVGAQYGPKTKEEYRIAIVGDSGTFGEGVSKTEGTYPQILEDALNRSQSVLKAQGFNYGVSAYRVKEMAATLEHRMLEIAPDLVVMTIIDHDFVLARTPTVDVSGYLENHTSMGGLFPILSSGRPYAISTSRM
;
A
#
# COMPACT_ATOMS: atom_id res chain seq x y z
N MET A 1 52.91 -20.92 -0.20
CA MET A 1 51.46 -21.07 0.10
C MET A 1 51.06 -22.49 -0.26
N THR A 2 50.68 -23.32 0.72
CA THR A 2 50.46 -24.77 0.53
C THR A 2 49.25 -25.04 -0.39
N ASN A 3 49.27 -26.14 -1.16
CA ASN A 3 48.16 -26.52 -2.06
C ASN A 3 46.81 -26.62 -1.34
N ASN A 4 46.83 -26.98 -0.06
CA ASN A 4 45.63 -27.06 0.77
C ASN A 4 45.02 -25.68 1.04
N PHE A 5 45.83 -24.64 1.20
CA PHE A 5 45.36 -23.27 1.39
C PHE A 5 44.68 -22.71 0.13
N LYS A 6 45.23 -22.99 -1.07
CA LYS A 6 44.60 -22.61 -2.34
C LYS A 6 43.25 -23.30 -2.57
N ARG A 7 43.14 -24.59 -2.22
CA ARG A 7 41.88 -25.34 -2.29
C ARG A 7 40.83 -24.81 -1.31
N PHE A 8 41.25 -24.42 -0.11
CA PHE A 8 40.37 -23.80 0.87
C PHE A 8 39.84 -22.44 0.38
N LEU A 9 40.70 -21.59 -0.17
CA LEU A 9 40.28 -20.31 -0.77
C LEU A 9 39.34 -20.50 -1.96
N LEU A 10 39.62 -21.46 -2.84
CA LEU A 10 38.75 -21.78 -3.97
C LEU A 10 37.38 -22.30 -3.51
N GLY A 11 37.36 -23.17 -2.50
CA GLY A 11 36.11 -23.66 -1.90
C GLY A 11 35.28 -22.54 -1.28
N GLY A 12 35.93 -21.64 -0.52
CA GLY A 12 35.27 -20.46 0.05
C GLY A 12 34.71 -19.52 -1.03
N PHE A 13 35.47 -19.27 -2.09
CA PHE A 13 35.01 -18.45 -3.22
C PHE A 13 33.78 -19.06 -3.91
N LEU A 14 33.82 -20.37 -4.23
CA LEU A 14 32.69 -21.07 -4.86
C LEU A 14 31.45 -21.08 -3.96
N PHE A 15 31.62 -21.21 -2.64
CA PHE A 15 30.52 -21.13 -1.69
C PHE A 15 29.85 -19.76 -1.71
N VAL A 16 30.63 -18.66 -1.67
CA VAL A 16 30.09 -17.29 -1.74
C VAL A 16 29.40 -17.02 -3.09
N VAL A 17 29.98 -17.45 -4.20
CA VAL A 17 29.37 -17.32 -5.53
C VAL A 17 28.05 -18.07 -5.60
N THR A 18 28.00 -19.30 -5.07
CA THR A 18 26.78 -20.12 -5.05
C THR A 18 25.68 -19.45 -4.22
N LEU A 19 26.01 -18.95 -3.02
CA LEU A 19 25.05 -18.23 -2.18
C LEU A 19 24.53 -16.95 -2.86
N THR A 20 25.41 -16.23 -3.57
CA THR A 20 25.03 -15.02 -4.31
C THR A 20 24.07 -15.35 -5.45
N ILE A 21 24.34 -16.41 -6.22
CA ILE A 21 23.46 -16.86 -7.32
C ILE A 21 22.12 -17.34 -6.77
N LEU A 22 22.11 -18.09 -5.67
CA LEU A 22 20.87 -18.56 -5.04
C LEU A 22 20.03 -17.40 -4.51
N GLU A 23 20.65 -16.43 -3.86
CA GLU A 23 19.98 -15.24 -3.36
C GLU A 23 19.38 -14.42 -4.50
N PHE A 24 20.18 -14.19 -5.56
CA PHE A 24 19.72 -13.49 -6.75
C PHE A 24 18.59 -14.25 -7.45
N GLY A 25 18.69 -15.58 -7.51
CA GLY A 25 17.63 -16.45 -8.01
C GLY A 25 16.33 -16.32 -7.23
N VAL A 26 16.39 -16.29 -5.89
CA VAL A 26 15.23 -16.06 -5.01
C VAL A 26 14.63 -14.67 -5.22
N ARG A 27 15.45 -13.63 -5.43
CA ARG A 27 14.99 -12.28 -5.72
C ARG A 27 14.32 -12.17 -7.08
N LEU A 28 14.91 -12.76 -8.12
CA LEU A 28 14.36 -12.75 -9.48
C LEU A 28 13.08 -13.57 -9.61
N TRP A 29 12.96 -14.69 -8.90
CA TRP A 29 11.75 -15.52 -8.94
C TRP A 29 10.54 -14.83 -8.30
N GLY A 30 10.72 -13.76 -7.53
CA GLY A 30 9.62 -13.09 -6.82
C GLY A 30 8.98 -13.93 -5.71
N TYR A 31 9.55 -15.12 -5.42
CA TYR A 31 9.07 -16.07 -4.39
C TYR A 31 9.10 -15.46 -2.97
N SER A 32 9.91 -14.41 -2.79
CA SER A 32 10.06 -13.71 -1.52
C SER A 32 8.86 -12.79 -1.21
N GLY A 33 8.24 -12.15 -2.22
CA GLY A 33 7.18 -11.15 -2.01
C GLY A 33 5.94 -11.73 -1.34
N HIS A 34 5.36 -12.78 -1.91
CA HIS A 34 4.16 -13.46 -1.41
C HIS A 34 4.34 -14.19 -0.06
N ARG A 35 5.60 -14.34 0.40
CA ARG A 35 5.92 -14.94 1.70
C ARG A 35 6.31 -13.90 2.77
N ILE A 36 6.60 -12.67 2.36
CA ILE A 36 7.00 -11.59 3.26
C ILE A 36 5.86 -10.58 3.46
N SER A 37 5.00 -10.41 2.45
CA SER A 37 3.80 -9.57 2.54
C SER A 37 2.53 -10.40 2.51
N ASP A 38 1.65 -10.12 3.45
CA ASP A 38 0.27 -10.55 3.47
C ASP A 38 -0.53 -9.83 2.36
N PRO A 39 -1.55 -10.47 1.79
CA PRO A 39 -2.41 -9.86 0.79
C PRO A 39 -3.39 -8.89 1.46
N ILE A 40 -3.07 -7.60 1.42
CA ILE A 40 -3.84 -6.57 2.13
C ILE A 40 -4.94 -5.92 1.28
N TYR A 41 -5.07 -6.24 -0.02
CA TYR A 41 -6.04 -5.61 -0.92
C TYR A 41 -7.23 -6.51 -1.23
N MET A 42 -8.35 -5.93 -1.63
CA MET A 42 -9.52 -6.62 -2.18
C MET A 42 -10.20 -5.75 -3.24
N PRO A 43 -10.90 -6.33 -4.22
CA PRO A 43 -11.70 -5.56 -5.18
C PRO A 43 -12.73 -4.66 -4.47
N PHE A 44 -13.04 -3.51 -5.06
CA PHE A 44 -14.14 -2.66 -4.60
C PHE A 44 -15.31 -2.76 -5.58
N GLU A 45 -16.42 -3.32 -5.11
CA GLU A 45 -17.51 -3.74 -6.01
C GLU A 45 -18.54 -2.64 -6.33
N LEU A 46 -18.54 -1.53 -5.58
CA LEU A 46 -19.58 -0.49 -5.72
C LEU A 46 -19.43 0.35 -7.01
N THR A 47 -18.21 0.54 -7.49
CA THR A 47 -17.93 1.31 -8.71
C THR A 47 -16.72 0.75 -9.45
N GLY A 48 -16.75 0.79 -10.79
CA GLY A 48 -15.60 0.44 -11.62
C GLY A 48 -14.47 1.47 -11.60
N ASP A 49 -14.68 2.63 -10.97
CA ASP A 49 -13.67 3.69 -10.86
C ASP A 49 -12.72 3.51 -9.68
N ILE A 50 -13.01 2.58 -8.77
CA ILE A 50 -12.13 2.19 -7.67
C ILE A 50 -11.80 0.70 -7.85
N PRO A 51 -10.59 0.35 -8.31
CA PRO A 51 -10.28 -1.04 -8.64
C PRO A 51 -10.10 -1.94 -7.41
N TYR A 52 -9.57 -1.39 -6.31
CA TYR A 52 -9.30 -2.16 -5.09
C TYR A 52 -9.23 -1.25 -3.87
N VAL A 53 -9.48 -1.81 -2.69
CA VAL A 53 -9.30 -1.17 -1.38
C VAL A 53 -8.50 -2.10 -0.48
N HIS A 54 -8.08 -1.63 0.68
CA HIS A 54 -7.51 -2.54 1.68
C HIS A 54 -8.61 -3.39 2.32
N LYS A 55 -8.26 -4.63 2.71
CA LYS A 55 -9.14 -5.51 3.46
C LYS A 55 -9.48 -4.89 4.83
N PRO A 56 -10.73 -5.02 5.30
CA PRO A 56 -11.12 -4.56 6.62
C PRO A 56 -10.57 -5.49 7.71
N ASN A 57 -10.42 -4.96 8.92
CA ASN A 57 -10.07 -5.70 10.14
C ASN A 57 -8.74 -6.48 10.05
N LEU A 58 -7.77 -5.99 9.27
CA LEU A 58 -6.43 -6.59 9.23
C LEU A 58 -5.74 -6.43 10.58
N VAL A 59 -5.14 -7.51 11.06
CA VAL A 59 -4.40 -7.57 12.33
C VAL A 59 -2.95 -7.93 12.03
N ASN A 60 -2.04 -7.01 12.33
CA ASN A 60 -0.61 -7.18 12.19
C ASN A 60 -0.17 -7.69 10.80
N ALA A 61 -0.89 -7.30 9.76
CA ALA A 61 -0.59 -7.73 8.40
C ALA A 61 0.74 -7.11 7.96
N ARG A 62 1.68 -7.91 7.50
CA ARG A 62 2.96 -7.45 6.98
C ARG A 62 2.76 -7.04 5.53
N ALA A 63 3.07 -5.82 5.16
CA ALA A 63 3.06 -5.41 3.76
C ALA A 63 4.04 -4.27 3.53
N GLN A 64 4.33 -3.95 2.26
CA GLN A 64 5.01 -2.70 1.91
C GLN A 64 6.31 -2.44 2.68
N GLY A 65 7.29 -3.35 2.54
CA GLY A 65 8.60 -3.20 3.17
C GLY A 65 8.63 -3.50 4.67
N LEU A 66 7.94 -4.57 5.11
CA LEU A 66 7.82 -5.01 6.52
C LEU A 66 6.99 -4.08 7.42
N SER A 67 6.20 -3.18 6.84
CA SER A 67 5.24 -2.38 7.59
C SER A 67 4.19 -3.28 8.24
N ILE A 68 3.88 -3.02 9.50
CA ILE A 68 2.75 -3.65 10.19
C ILE A 68 1.51 -2.81 9.94
N ILE A 69 0.56 -3.42 9.24
CA ILE A 69 -0.69 -2.81 8.80
C ILE A 69 -1.82 -3.37 9.67
N ASN A 70 -2.54 -2.44 10.30
CA ASN A 70 -3.78 -2.68 10.99
C ASN A 70 -4.86 -1.84 10.29
N THR A 71 -6.03 -2.43 10.06
CA THR A 71 -7.15 -1.70 9.46
C THR A 71 -8.39 -1.71 10.32
N ASP A 72 -9.18 -0.64 10.22
CA ASP A 72 -10.51 -0.53 10.81
C ASP A 72 -11.55 -1.37 10.05
N SER A 73 -12.83 -1.23 10.39
CA SER A 73 -13.90 -1.98 9.74
C SER A 73 -14.16 -1.58 8.29
N GLN A 74 -13.63 -0.43 7.84
CA GLN A 74 -13.71 0.06 6.46
C GLN A 74 -12.45 -0.21 5.64
N GLY A 75 -11.44 -0.86 6.23
CA GLY A 75 -10.14 -1.10 5.59
C GLY A 75 -9.19 0.09 5.66
N LEU A 76 -9.48 1.15 6.43
CA LEU A 76 -8.57 2.28 6.56
C LEU A 76 -7.50 1.95 7.59
N ARG A 77 -6.26 2.38 7.32
CA ARG A 77 -5.15 2.11 8.23
C ARG A 77 -5.38 2.84 9.56
N SER A 78 -5.44 2.09 10.67
CA SER A 78 -5.90 2.59 11.97
C SER A 78 -5.09 2.01 13.14
N LYS A 79 -5.03 2.75 14.26
CA LYS A 79 -4.49 2.26 15.55
C LYS A 79 -5.42 1.22 16.18
N VAL A 80 -6.73 1.36 15.96
CA VAL A 80 -7.75 0.48 16.53
C VAL A 80 -8.26 -0.44 15.44
N VAL A 81 -7.80 -1.69 15.47
CA VAL A 81 -8.24 -2.74 14.55
C VAL A 81 -9.76 -2.88 14.63
N GLY A 82 -10.40 -2.89 13.47
CA GLY A 82 -11.84 -3.11 13.36
C GLY A 82 -12.71 -2.08 14.05
N ALA A 83 -12.18 -0.88 14.30
CA ALA A 83 -12.99 0.23 14.77
C ALA A 83 -14.18 0.45 13.84
N GLN A 84 -15.36 0.60 14.45
CA GLN A 84 -16.60 0.95 13.76
C GLN A 84 -16.96 2.38 14.12
N TYR A 85 -17.50 3.11 13.15
CA TYR A 85 -17.83 4.52 13.32
C TYR A 85 -19.34 4.68 13.19
N GLY A 86 -19.97 5.06 14.31
CA GLY A 86 -21.38 5.41 14.33
C GLY A 86 -21.63 6.80 13.74
N PRO A 87 -22.87 7.31 13.84
CA PRO A 87 -23.19 8.69 13.53
C PRO A 87 -22.26 9.64 14.28
N LYS A 88 -21.76 10.65 13.58
CA LYS A 88 -20.86 11.66 14.14
C LYS A 88 -21.52 12.43 15.29
N THR A 89 -20.80 12.59 16.39
CA THR A 89 -21.25 13.38 17.56
C THR A 89 -20.83 14.84 17.45
N LYS A 90 -21.33 15.71 18.34
CA LYS A 90 -20.99 17.15 18.32
C LYS A 90 -19.56 17.41 18.81
N GLU A 91 -18.99 16.47 19.56
CA GLU A 91 -17.65 16.52 20.12
C GLU A 91 -16.60 15.90 19.18
N GLU A 92 -17.02 15.39 18.01
CA GLU A 92 -16.13 14.80 17.00
C GLU A 92 -15.90 15.77 15.84
N TYR A 93 -14.63 15.95 15.48
CA TYR A 93 -14.21 16.64 14.25
C TYR A 93 -13.54 15.63 13.32
N ARG A 94 -14.21 15.26 12.23
CA ARG A 94 -13.79 14.15 11.36
C ARG A 94 -13.04 14.67 10.14
N ILE A 95 -11.84 14.16 9.90
CA ILE A 95 -10.95 14.58 8.81
C ILE A 95 -10.74 13.39 7.87
N ALA A 96 -11.25 13.47 6.65
CA ALA A 96 -10.94 12.51 5.59
C ALA A 96 -9.62 12.90 4.92
N ILE A 97 -8.65 11.99 4.89
CA ILE A 97 -7.32 12.24 4.32
C ILE A 97 -7.14 11.28 3.15
N VAL A 98 -7.21 11.80 1.93
CA VAL A 98 -7.24 11.04 0.68
C VAL A 98 -5.93 11.24 -0.08
N GLY A 99 -5.37 10.15 -0.59
CA GLY A 99 -4.13 10.19 -1.34
C GLY A 99 -3.69 8.83 -1.82
N ASP A 100 -2.41 8.73 -2.15
CA ASP A 100 -1.77 7.53 -2.65
C ASP A 100 -1.00 6.76 -1.54
N SER A 101 0.10 6.10 -1.91
CA SER A 101 1.02 5.41 -1.01
C SER A 101 1.62 6.32 0.07
N GLY A 102 1.83 7.61 -0.21
CA GLY A 102 2.33 8.58 0.77
C GLY A 102 1.35 8.79 1.91
N THR A 103 0.06 8.85 1.59
CA THR A 103 -1.03 8.99 2.56
C THR A 103 -1.31 7.69 3.31
N PHE A 104 -1.25 6.56 2.61
CA PHE A 104 -1.29 5.26 3.26
C PHE A 104 -0.15 5.07 4.28
N GLY A 105 1.00 5.71 4.02
CA GLY A 105 2.21 5.55 4.83
C GLY A 105 3.01 4.32 4.41
N GLU A 106 3.17 4.10 3.11
CA GLU A 106 4.01 3.03 2.59
C GLU A 106 5.44 3.15 3.11
N GLY A 107 6.02 2.05 3.62
CA GLY A 107 7.33 2.05 4.27
C GLY A 107 7.35 2.56 5.72
N VAL A 108 6.22 3.03 6.27
CA VAL A 108 6.11 3.37 7.70
C VAL A 108 5.81 2.12 8.51
N SER A 109 6.70 1.78 9.46
CA SER A 109 6.64 0.52 10.19
C SER A 109 5.35 0.27 10.98
N LYS A 110 4.72 1.31 11.53
CA LYS A 110 3.47 1.22 12.32
C LYS A 110 2.54 2.39 12.04
N THR A 111 1.24 2.23 12.29
CA THR A 111 0.22 3.26 12.02
C THR A 111 0.52 4.60 12.71
N GLU A 112 1.09 4.58 13.92
CA GLU A 112 1.43 5.78 14.70
C GLU A 112 2.46 6.68 13.99
N GLY A 113 3.28 6.11 13.11
CA GLY A 113 4.26 6.87 12.33
C GLY A 113 3.70 7.49 11.05
N THR A 114 2.45 7.20 10.69
CA THR A 114 1.84 7.75 9.47
C THR A 114 1.46 9.20 9.71
N TYR A 115 1.64 10.07 8.71
CA TYR A 115 1.33 11.49 8.91
C TYR A 115 -0.16 11.74 9.24
N PRO A 116 -1.15 10.97 8.74
CA PRO A 116 -2.55 11.11 9.17
C PRO A 116 -2.71 10.91 10.68
N GLN A 117 -2.01 9.92 11.24
CA GLN A 117 -2.07 9.64 12.67
C GLN A 117 -1.32 10.67 13.50
N ILE A 118 -0.17 11.15 13.02
CA ILE A 118 0.59 12.23 13.65
C ILE A 118 -0.24 13.52 13.68
N LEU A 119 -0.97 13.83 12.61
CA LEU A 119 -1.88 14.96 12.54
C LEU A 119 -3.02 14.84 13.55
N GLU A 120 -3.70 13.70 13.61
CA GLU A 120 -4.75 13.44 14.61
C GLU A 120 -4.22 13.63 16.04
N ASP A 121 -3.07 13.03 16.35
CA ASP A 121 -2.47 13.11 17.68
C ASP A 121 -2.04 14.55 18.02
N ALA A 122 -1.53 15.31 17.05
CA ALA A 122 -1.15 16.70 17.24
C ALA A 122 -2.36 17.61 17.52
N LEU A 123 -3.45 17.44 16.77
CA LEU A 123 -4.69 18.19 16.97
C LEU A 123 -5.28 17.91 18.37
N ASN A 124 -5.33 16.64 18.75
CA ASN A 124 -5.88 16.20 20.04
C ASN A 124 -5.01 16.56 21.26
N ARG A 125 -3.73 16.92 21.08
CA ARG A 125 -2.89 17.47 22.17
C ARG A 125 -3.29 18.90 22.55
N SER A 126 -3.86 19.64 21.61
CA SER A 126 -4.09 21.09 21.73
C SER A 126 -5.54 21.47 22.06
N GLN A 127 -6.49 20.53 21.91
CA GLN A 127 -7.92 20.78 22.06
C GLN A 127 -8.51 19.98 23.23
N SER A 128 -9.34 20.62 24.05
CA SER A 128 -10.01 19.97 25.20
C SER A 128 -11.50 19.68 24.96
N VAL A 129 -12.12 20.22 23.90
CA VAL A 129 -13.58 20.11 23.68
C VAL A 129 -13.94 19.35 22.40
N LEU A 130 -13.19 19.53 21.31
CA LEU A 130 -13.37 18.78 20.07
C LEU A 130 -12.28 17.73 19.93
N LYS A 131 -12.68 16.48 19.69
CA LYS A 131 -11.79 15.37 19.42
C LYS A 131 -11.66 15.20 17.92
N ALA A 132 -10.47 15.49 17.39
CA ALA A 132 -10.14 15.22 16.01
C ALA A 132 -10.05 13.71 15.77
N GLN A 133 -10.59 13.26 14.64
CA GLN A 133 -10.46 11.88 14.18
C GLN A 133 -10.07 11.87 12.70
N GLY A 134 -8.90 11.31 12.41
CA GLY A 134 -8.34 11.21 11.08
C GLY A 134 -8.70 9.86 10.43
N PHE A 135 -9.20 9.91 9.20
CA PHE A 135 -9.54 8.74 8.42
C PHE A 135 -8.61 8.66 7.21
N ASN A 136 -7.73 7.66 7.21
CA ASN A 136 -6.72 7.49 6.18
C ASN A 136 -7.26 6.70 4.98
N TYR A 137 -7.73 7.44 3.97
CA TYR A 137 -8.18 6.91 2.68
C TYR A 137 -7.04 6.76 1.67
N GLY A 138 -5.78 6.82 2.11
CA GLY A 138 -4.62 6.59 1.26
C GLY A 138 -4.58 5.15 0.76
N VAL A 139 -4.35 4.97 -0.54
CA VAL A 139 -4.18 3.66 -1.16
C VAL A 139 -3.04 3.70 -2.17
N SER A 140 -2.10 2.76 -2.06
CA SER A 140 -0.94 2.71 -2.96
C SER A 140 -1.36 2.72 -4.43
N ALA A 141 -0.64 3.49 -5.24
CA ALA A 141 -0.82 3.62 -6.69
C ALA A 141 -2.17 4.18 -7.17
N TYR A 142 -2.97 4.80 -6.29
CA TYR A 142 -4.12 5.59 -6.72
C TYR A 142 -3.72 6.81 -7.53
N ARG A 143 -4.52 7.17 -8.52
CA ARG A 143 -4.39 8.43 -9.27
C ARG A 143 -5.47 9.40 -8.81
N VAL A 144 -5.42 10.61 -9.37
CA VAL A 144 -6.45 11.63 -9.13
C VAL A 144 -7.86 11.08 -9.38
N LYS A 145 -8.02 10.19 -10.38
CA LYS A 145 -9.31 9.54 -10.68
C LYS A 145 -9.83 8.69 -9.52
N GLU A 146 -9.03 7.75 -9.01
CA GLU A 146 -9.44 6.87 -7.90
C GLU A 146 -9.63 7.65 -6.59
N MET A 147 -8.83 8.70 -6.38
CA MET A 147 -9.00 9.60 -5.25
C MET A 147 -10.35 10.35 -5.34
N ALA A 148 -10.70 10.89 -6.51
CA ALA A 148 -11.99 11.55 -6.72
C ALA A 148 -13.16 10.57 -6.50
N ALA A 149 -13.07 9.35 -7.04
CA ALA A 149 -14.08 8.31 -6.81
C ALA A 149 -14.19 7.92 -5.33
N THR A 150 -13.08 7.95 -4.57
CA THR A 150 -13.09 7.71 -3.12
C THR A 150 -13.84 8.81 -2.37
N LEU A 151 -13.71 10.07 -2.80
CA LEU A 151 -14.49 11.19 -2.27
C LEU A 151 -15.99 11.01 -2.54
N GLU A 152 -16.34 10.54 -3.74
CA GLU A 152 -17.74 10.40 -4.16
C GLU A 152 -18.43 9.20 -3.49
N HIS A 153 -17.74 8.07 -3.38
CA HIS A 153 -18.38 6.79 -3.06
C HIS A 153 -18.01 6.19 -1.70
N ARG A 154 -16.97 6.67 -1.01
CA ARG A 154 -16.50 6.04 0.23
C ARG A 154 -16.50 6.96 1.45
N MET A 155 -16.03 8.20 1.31
CA MET A 155 -15.85 9.04 2.50
C MET A 155 -17.17 9.56 3.09
N LEU A 156 -18.27 9.55 2.33
CA LEU A 156 -19.53 10.14 2.79
C LEU A 156 -20.09 9.43 4.03
N GLU A 157 -19.80 8.14 4.20
CA GLU A 157 -20.25 7.35 5.35
C GLU A 157 -19.71 7.87 6.69
N ILE A 158 -18.53 8.50 6.70
CA ILE A 158 -17.95 9.03 7.93
C ILE A 158 -18.40 10.47 8.22
N ALA A 159 -19.16 11.14 7.35
CA ALA A 159 -19.59 12.53 7.52
C ALA A 159 -18.44 13.50 7.90
N PRO A 160 -17.43 13.69 7.03
CA PRO A 160 -16.24 14.48 7.35
C PRO A 160 -16.56 15.98 7.45
N ASP A 161 -15.86 16.70 8.34
CA ASP A 161 -15.84 18.17 8.41
C ASP A 161 -14.81 18.77 7.47
N LEU A 162 -13.71 18.05 7.26
CA LEU A 162 -12.58 18.47 6.47
C LEU A 162 -12.13 17.31 5.61
N VAL A 163 -11.85 17.62 4.35
CA VAL A 163 -11.22 16.72 3.40
C VAL A 163 -9.85 17.28 3.04
N VAL A 164 -8.82 16.48 3.23
CA VAL A 164 -7.45 16.79 2.79
C VAL A 164 -7.10 15.83 1.67
N MET A 165 -6.91 16.36 0.46
CA MET A 165 -6.46 15.58 -0.68
C MET A 165 -4.98 15.87 -0.92
N THR A 166 -4.14 14.85 -0.81
CA THR A 166 -2.70 14.95 -1.07
C THR A 166 -2.39 14.39 -2.45
N ILE A 167 -1.79 15.22 -3.29
CA ILE A 167 -1.46 14.87 -4.67
C ILE A 167 0.04 14.99 -4.87
N ILE A 168 0.62 14.01 -5.55
CA ILE A 168 1.97 14.04 -6.10
C ILE A 168 1.94 13.98 -7.63
N ASP A 169 3.07 14.29 -8.26
CA ASP A 169 3.24 14.29 -9.72
C ASP A 169 2.87 12.95 -10.37
N HIS A 170 3.21 11.84 -9.73
CA HIS A 170 2.88 10.50 -10.22
C HIS A 170 1.37 10.21 -10.29
N ASP A 171 0.54 10.95 -9.55
CA ASP A 171 -0.92 10.72 -9.53
C ASP A 171 -1.61 11.07 -10.85
N PHE A 172 -0.92 11.77 -11.75
CA PHE A 172 -1.42 12.12 -13.08
C PHE A 172 -1.10 11.05 -14.15
N VAL A 173 -0.31 10.02 -13.81
CA VAL A 173 0.09 8.97 -14.76
C VAL A 173 -1.05 7.98 -14.97
N LEU A 174 -1.64 7.96 -16.17
CA LEU A 174 -2.82 7.15 -16.46
C LEU A 174 -2.62 5.63 -16.32
N ALA A 175 -1.41 5.10 -16.49
CA ALA A 175 -1.15 3.66 -16.37
C ALA A 175 -0.73 3.23 -14.95
N ARG A 176 -0.81 4.13 -13.95
CA ARG A 176 -0.23 3.89 -12.63
C ARG A 176 -1.00 2.87 -11.79
N THR A 177 -2.31 2.89 -11.82
CA THR A 177 -3.13 2.06 -10.92
C THR A 177 -3.23 0.62 -11.45
N PRO A 178 -2.70 -0.37 -10.70
CA PRO A 178 -2.75 -1.77 -11.09
C PRO A 178 -4.13 -2.41 -10.89
N THR A 179 -4.24 -3.68 -11.28
CA THR A 179 -5.35 -4.57 -10.87
C THR A 179 -4.97 -5.34 -9.61
N VAL A 180 -5.97 -5.85 -8.90
CA VAL A 180 -5.77 -6.76 -7.77
C VAL A 180 -6.16 -8.18 -8.18
N ASP A 181 -5.35 -9.16 -7.80
CA ASP A 181 -5.68 -10.58 -8.02
C ASP A 181 -6.72 -11.08 -7.01
N VAL A 182 -7.18 -12.32 -7.20
CA VAL A 182 -8.18 -12.97 -6.33
C VAL A 182 -7.69 -13.17 -4.89
N SER A 183 -6.38 -13.15 -4.66
CA SER A 183 -5.79 -13.36 -3.33
C SER A 183 -5.66 -12.05 -2.55
N GLY A 184 -5.59 -10.92 -3.25
CA GLY A 184 -5.41 -9.58 -2.69
C GLY A 184 -4.02 -8.98 -2.90
N TYR A 185 -3.29 -9.41 -3.94
CA TYR A 185 -2.02 -8.82 -4.37
C TYR A 185 -2.21 -7.92 -5.58
N LEU A 186 -1.41 -6.86 -5.68
CA LEU A 186 -1.41 -5.99 -6.85
C LEU A 186 -0.66 -6.66 -8.01
N GLU A 187 -1.33 -6.83 -9.14
CA GLU A 187 -0.73 -7.34 -10.37
C GLU A 187 0.02 -6.22 -11.11
N ASN A 188 1.14 -6.51 -11.74
CA ASN A 188 1.99 -5.54 -12.48
C ASN A 188 2.69 -4.46 -11.62
N HIS A 189 2.66 -4.54 -10.29
CA HIS A 189 3.48 -3.68 -9.45
C HIS A 189 4.92 -4.19 -9.48
N THR A 190 5.73 -3.79 -10.47
CA THR A 190 7.19 -3.89 -10.36
C THR A 190 7.59 -3.15 -9.09
N SER A 191 7.96 -3.90 -8.05
CA SER A 191 8.42 -3.35 -6.78
C SER A 191 9.51 -2.32 -7.04
N MET A 192 9.27 -1.06 -6.66
CA MET A 192 10.27 0.02 -6.66
C MET A 192 11.33 -0.23 -5.57
N GLY A 193 12.00 -1.38 -5.65
CA GLY A 193 13.10 -1.80 -4.80
C GLY A 193 14.15 -2.64 -5.53
N GLY A 194 13.98 -2.90 -6.82
CA GLY A 194 15.01 -3.50 -7.67
C GLY A 194 15.67 -2.44 -8.53
N LEU A 195 16.95 -2.13 -8.25
CA LEU A 195 17.85 -1.62 -9.28
C LEU A 195 17.75 -2.58 -10.48
N PHE A 196 17.30 -2.08 -11.63
CA PHE A 196 17.16 -2.69 -12.96
C PHE A 196 15.71 -2.78 -13.47
N PRO A 197 15.35 -2.03 -14.54
CA PRO A 197 14.13 -2.28 -15.28
C PRO A 197 14.33 -3.56 -16.09
N ILE A 198 13.83 -4.69 -15.60
CA ILE A 198 13.73 -5.89 -16.42
C ILE A 198 12.59 -5.65 -17.41
N LEU A 199 12.96 -5.63 -18.69
CA LEU A 199 12.07 -5.68 -19.84
C LEU A 199 10.96 -6.71 -19.61
N SER A 200 9.77 -6.25 -19.21
CA SER A 200 8.55 -7.05 -19.26
C SER A 200 8.22 -7.27 -20.74
N SER A 201 8.59 -8.44 -21.23
CA SER A 201 8.24 -8.92 -22.56
C SER A 201 6.72 -9.02 -22.71
N GLY A 202 6.18 -8.12 -23.52
CA GLY A 202 5.07 -8.33 -24.45
C GLY A 202 3.93 -9.26 -24.04
N ARG A 203 2.79 -8.66 -23.71
CA ARG A 203 1.55 -9.04 -24.40
C ARG A 203 1.00 -7.80 -25.10
N PRO A 204 0.86 -7.78 -26.43
CA PRO A 204 0.19 -6.68 -27.09
C PRO A 204 -1.28 -6.70 -26.67
N TYR A 205 -1.75 -5.60 -26.08
CA TYR A 205 -3.18 -5.35 -25.93
C TYR A 205 -3.81 -5.35 -27.32
N ALA A 206 -4.65 -6.35 -27.58
CA ALA A 206 -5.53 -6.34 -28.73
C ALA A 206 -6.51 -5.16 -28.55
N ILE A 207 -6.37 -4.15 -29.40
CA ILE A 207 -7.36 -3.09 -29.55
C ILE A 207 -8.61 -3.75 -30.11
N SER A 208 -9.62 -3.96 -29.27
CA SER A 208 -10.96 -4.33 -29.73
C SER A 208 -11.58 -3.08 -30.37
N THR A 209 -11.39 -2.94 -31.69
CA THR A 209 -12.25 -2.09 -32.48
C THR A 209 -13.59 -2.81 -32.66
N SER A 210 -14.58 -2.46 -31.86
CA SER A 210 -15.98 -2.61 -32.26
C SER A 210 -16.63 -1.23 -32.26
N ARG A 211 -16.65 -0.63 -33.44
CA ARG A 211 -17.74 0.27 -33.83
C ARG A 211 -18.92 -0.63 -34.19
N MET A 212 -20.07 -0.39 -33.57
CA MET A 212 -21.31 0.01 -34.24
C MET A 212 -22.10 0.87 -33.27
#